data_AF-A0A7C1NZB0-F1
#
_entry.id   AF-A0A7C1NZB0-F1
#
_cell.length_a   1.000
_cell.length_b   1.000
_cell.length_c   1.000
_cell.angle_alpha   90.00
_cell.angle_beta   90.00
_cell.angle_gamma   90.00
#
_symmetry.space_group_name_H-M   'P 1'
#
loop_
_entity.id
_entity.type
_entity.pdbx_description
1 polymer ?
#
loop_
_entity_poly.entity_id
_entity_poly.type
_entity_poly.pdbx_seq_one_letter_code
_entity_poly.pdbx_strand_id
1 'polypeptide(L)' 'MLFEELVRLARLLESTSSRNEKVAALASALRGMDPGEAAVAVRILTGEVLPAHSGLELGVGYSMLLEALRSV' A
#
# COMPACT_ATOMS: atom_id res chain seq x y z
N MET A 1 -10.19 -4.11 -5.21
CA MET A 1 -10.29 -3.35 -3.93
C MET A 1 -10.14 -1.85 -4.21
N LEU A 2 -10.91 -0.98 -3.56
CA LEU A 2 -10.74 0.47 -3.64
C LEU A 2 -9.53 0.94 -2.80
N PHE A 3 -8.90 2.05 -3.20
CA PHE A 3 -7.75 2.60 -2.45
C PHE A 3 -8.12 3.01 -1.02
N GLU A 4 -9.35 3.47 -0.78
CA GLU A 4 -9.83 3.80 0.57
C GLU A 4 -9.81 2.58 1.51
N GLU A 5 -10.15 1.39 1.00
CA GLU A 5 -10.14 0.14 1.77
C GLU A 5 -8.71 -0.23 2.18
N LEU A 6 -7.73 -0.01 1.29
CA LEU A 6 -6.31 -0.18 1.58
C LEU A 6 -5.82 0.78 2.67
N VAL A 7 -6.25 2.05 2.64
CA VAL A 7 -5.91 3.03 3.67
C VAL A 7 -6.50 2.64 5.02
N ARG A 8 -7.74 2.15 5.06
CA ARG A 8 -8.37 1.64 6.28
C ARG A 8 -7.60 0.44 6.85
N LEU A 9 -7.16 -0.48 5.99
CA LEU A 9 -6.31 -1.60 6.39
C LEU A 9 -4.98 -1.12 6.96
N ALA A 10 -4.28 -0.19 6.30
CA ALA A 10 -3.01 0.35 6.79
C ALA A 10 -3.15 0.98 8.19
N ARG A 11 -4.18 1.80 8.41
CA ARG A 11 -4.47 2.40 9.73
C ARG A 11 -4.79 1.35 10.79
N LEU A 12 -5.53 0.29 10.44
CA LEU A 12 -5.79 -0.83 11.35
C LEU A 12 -4.48 -1.51 11.75
N LEU A 13 -3.58 -1.78 10.80
CA LEU A 13 -2.28 -2.39 11.05
C LEU A 13 -1.35 -1.51 11.90
N GLU A 14 -1.45 -0.20 11.80
CA GLU A 14 -0.71 0.76 12.63
C GLU A 14 -1.26 0.82 14.07
N SER A 15 -2.58 0.66 14.24
CA SER A 15 -3.25 0.78 15.55
C SER A 15 -2.93 -0.36 16.53
N THR A 16 -2.33 -1.46 16.06
CA THR A 16 -1.98 -2.62 16.88
C THR A 16 -0.49 -2.94 16.80
N SER A 17 0.09 -3.41 17.91
CA SER A 17 1.43 -4.01 17.96
C SER A 17 1.39 -5.54 17.87
N SER A 18 0.21 -6.15 17.95
CA SER A 18 0.04 -7.60 17.93
C SER A 18 0.29 -8.15 16.53
N ARG A 19 1.37 -8.92 16.39
CA ARG A 19 1.70 -9.62 15.14
C ARG A 19 0.54 -10.51 14.66
N ASN A 20 -0.12 -11.20 15.58
CA ASN A 20 -1.21 -12.11 15.22
C ASN A 20 -2.42 -11.35 14.66
N GLU A 21 -2.76 -10.19 15.23
CA GLU A 21 -3.83 -9.33 14.71
C GLU A 21 -3.48 -8.80 13.32
N LYS A 22 -2.24 -8.36 13.10
CA LYS A 22 -1.78 -7.92 11.77
C LYS A 22 -1.91 -9.03 10.74
N VAL A 23 -1.46 -10.24 11.08
CA VAL A 23 -1.57 -11.41 10.18
C VAL A 23 -3.03 -11.73 9.88
N ALA A 24 -3.91 -11.72 10.88
CA ALA A 24 -5.33 -11.98 10.69
C ALA A 24 -6.00 -10.94 9.78
N ALA A 25 -5.73 -9.66 9.99
CA ALA A 25 -6.24 -8.56 9.17
C ALA A 25 -5.77 -8.66 7.72
N LEU A 26 -4.46 -8.86 7.50
CA LEU A 26 -3.87 -9.05 6.17
C LEU A 26 -4.46 -10.26 5.46
N ALA A 27 -4.52 -11.42 6.13
CA ALA A 27 -5.09 -12.63 5.54
C ALA A 27 -6.57 -12.44 5.18
N SER A 28 -7.34 -11.73 6.00
CA SER A 28 -8.73 -11.42 5.70
C SER A 28 -8.88 -10.53 4.48
N ALA A 29 -8.06 -9.48 4.37
CA ALA A 29 -8.11 -8.57 3.24
C ALA A 29 -7.68 -9.26 1.94
N LEU A 30 -6.56 -10.00 1.95
CA LEU A 30 -5.99 -10.63 0.75
C LEU A 30 -6.89 -11.73 0.16
N ARG A 31 -7.70 -12.42 0.98
CA ARG A 31 -8.65 -13.44 0.49
C ARG A 31 -9.71 -12.89 -0.47
N GLY A 32 -10.04 -11.61 -0.37
CA GLY A 32 -11.04 -10.96 -1.23
C GLY A 32 -10.46 -10.32 -2.49
N MET A 33 -9.14 -10.34 -2.68
CA MET A 33 -8.46 -9.67 -3.78
C MET A 33 -8.14 -10.65 -4.91
N ASP A 34 -8.14 -10.17 -6.15
CA ASP A 34 -7.51 -10.92 -7.23
C ASP A 34 -5.96 -10.92 -7.06
N PRO A 35 -5.23 -11.85 -7.68
CA PRO A 35 -3.78 -11.95 -7.52
C PRO A 35 -2.98 -10.70 -7.94
N GLY A 36 -3.43 -9.98 -8.97
CA GLY A 36 -2.82 -8.75 -9.44
C GLY A 36 -3.03 -7.59 -8.47
N GLU A 37 -4.26 -7.43 -8.00
CA GLU A 37 -4.61 -6.47 -6.95
C GLU A 37 -3.83 -6.74 -5.66
N ALA A 38 -3.78 -8.01 -5.21
CA ALA A 38 -3.05 -8.41 -4.02
C ALA A 38 -1.56 -8.08 -4.14
N ALA A 39 -0.95 -8.32 -5.30
CA ALA A 39 0.46 -8.02 -5.53
C ALA A 39 0.75 -6.51 -5.46
N VAL A 40 -0.15 -5.66 -5.95
CA VAL A 40 0.00 -4.20 -5.83
C VAL A 40 -0.25 -3.73 -4.40
N ALA A 41 -1.31 -4.21 -3.75
CA ALA A 41 -1.67 -3.86 -2.38
C ALA A 41 -0.54 -4.18 -1.39
N VAL A 42 0.06 -5.37 -1.49
CA VAL A 42 1.18 -5.78 -0.61
C VAL A 42 2.37 -4.85 -0.78
N ARG A 43 2.73 -4.47 -2.01
CA ARG A 43 3.84 -3.53 -2.25
C ARG A 43 3.58 -2.20 -1.56
N ILE A 44 2.41 -1.62 -1.77
CA ILE A 44 2.04 -0.33 -1.17
C ILE A 44 2.11 -0.41 0.37
N LEU A 45 1.62 -1.50 0.97
CA LEU A 45 1.66 -1.71 2.42
C LEU A 45 3.09 -1.85 2.98
N THR A 46 4.04 -2.32 2.17
CA THR A 46 5.46 -2.42 2.55
C THR A 46 6.28 -1.18 2.17
N GLY A 47 5.64 -0.13 1.62
CA GLY A 47 6.31 1.10 1.19
C GLY A 47 6.95 1.02 -0.19
N GLU A 48 6.61 0.02 -0.99
CA GLU A 48 7.05 -0.14 -2.38
C GLU A 48 5.90 0.16 -3.35
N VAL A 49 6.21 0.68 -4.55
CA VAL A 49 5.19 0.93 -5.58
C VAL A 49 5.42 0.06 -6.81
N LEU A 50 6.68 -0.14 -7.17
CA LEU A 50 7.08 -0.89 -8.36
C LEU A 50 7.73 -2.22 -7.94
N PRO A 51 7.66 -3.27 -8.79
CA PRO A 51 8.38 -4.51 -8.51
C PRO A 51 9.89 -4.27 -8.45
N ALA A 52 10.56 -4.80 -7.41
CA ALA A 52 12.00 -4.63 -7.21
C ALA A 52 12.89 -5.08 -8.40
N HIS A 53 12.43 -6.04 -9.19
CA HIS A 53 13.14 -6.58 -10.35
C HIS A 53 12.81 -5.88 -11.68
N SER A 54 11.96 -4.85 -11.67
CA SER A 54 11.49 -4.20 -12.90
C SER A 54 12.49 -3.18 -13.48
N GLY A 55 13.42 -2.68 -12.67
CA GLY A 55 14.29 -1.56 -13.06
C GLY A 55 13.54 -0.24 -13.32
N LEU A 56 12.24 -0.20 -13.03
CA LEU A 56 11.41 0.98 -13.20
C LEU A 56 11.58 1.93 -12.00
N GLU A 57 11.58 3.22 -12.28
CA GLU A 57 11.55 4.28 -11.28
C GLU A 57 10.32 5.16 -11.51
N LEU A 58 9.71 5.63 -10.41
CA LEU A 58 8.60 6.58 -10.50
C LEU A 58 9.05 7.92 -11.09
N GLY A 59 10.32 8.29 -10.94
CA GLY A 59 10.84 9.58 -11.37
C GLY A 59 10.24 10.77 -10.64
N VAL A 60 9.61 10.55 -9.48
CA VAL A 60 8.94 11.60 -8.68
C VAL A 60 9.80 11.97 -7.49
N GLY A 61 10.35 13.19 -7.52
CA GLY A 61 11.07 13.78 -6.40
C GLY A 61 10.17 14.55 -5.43
N TYR A 62 10.72 14.90 -4.27
CA TYR A 62 10.01 15.67 -3.23
C TYR A 62 9.49 17.03 -3.73
N SER A 63 10.24 17.72 -4.60
CA SER A 63 9.81 18.99 -5.20
C SER A 63 8.54 18.84 -6.04
N MET A 64 8.44 17.77 -6.83
CA MET A 64 7.26 17.48 -7.66
C MET A 64 6.05 17.16 -6.79
N LEU A 65 6.24 16.46 -5.67
CA LEU A 65 5.17 16.22 -4.69
C LEU A 65 4.66 17.53 -4.08
N LEU A 66 5.55 18.44 -3.68
CA LEU A 66 5.18 19.74 -3.14
C LEU A 66 4.43 20.61 -4.15
N GLU A 67 4.83 20.55 -5.41
CA GLU A 67 4.16 21.26 -6.49
C GLU A 67 2.73 20.72 -6.70
N ALA A 68 2.58 19.39 -6.78
CA ALA A 68 1.28 18.75 -6.93
C ALA A 68 0.35 19.08 -5.75
N LEU A 69 0.84 19.03 -4.51
CA LEU A 69 0.06 19.37 -3.32
C LEU A 69 -0.46 20.82 -3.29
N ARG A 70 0.24 21.75 -3.95
CA ARG A 70 -0.20 23.16 -4.05
C ARG A 70 -1.24 23.38 -5.15
N SER A 71 -1.34 22.46 -6.09
CA SER A 71 -2.25 22.53 -7.25
C SER A 71 -3.65 21.95 -6.99
N VAL A 72 -3.83 21.27 -5.85
CA VAL A 72 -5.11 20.74 -5.35
C VAL A 72 -5.77 21.77 -4.44
#